data_AF-A0AAW0GWM0-F1
#
_entry.id   AF-A0AAW0GWM0-F1
#
_cell.length_a   1.000
_cell.length_b   1.000
_cell.length_c   1.000
_cell.angle_alpha   90.00
_cell.angle_beta   90.00
_cell.angle_gamma   90.00
#
_symmetry.space_group_name_H-M   'P 1'
#
loop_
_entity.id
_entity.type
_entity.pdbx_description
1 polymer ?
#
loop_
_entity_poly.entity_id
_entity_poly.type
_entity_poly.pdbx_seq_one_letter_code
_entity_poly.pdbx_strand_id
1 'polypeptide(L)'
;MVNCSAGIGRTGCFIAISSLFRKYGFLHPPTSSSYGPSKEIPPLPPSPLGPLPEEFTKDLVAQEVDSLREQRPGMVQRPSQVTIIYEMLMAAFAIVPPNDKPS
;
A
#
# COMPACT_ATOMS: atom_id res chain seq x y z
N MET A 1 19.58 4.43 21.33
CA MET A 1 19.56 5.31 20.15
C MET A 1 18.39 4.89 19.28
N VAL A 2 17.20 5.49 19.47
CA VAL A 2 15.97 5.11 18.75
C VAL A 2 15.68 6.20 17.73
N ASN A 3 16.21 6.05 16.53
CA ASN A 3 15.97 7.02 15.46
C ASN A 3 14.65 6.67 14.77
N CYS A 4 13.57 7.36 15.12
CA CYS A 4 12.25 7.22 14.47
C CYS A 4 12.17 7.96 13.11
N SER A 5 13.32 8.22 12.47
CA SER A 5 13.47 9.25 11.43
C SER A 5 14.12 8.78 10.11
N ALA A 6 14.12 7.48 9.81
CA ALA A 6 14.54 7.01 8.47
C ALA A 6 13.46 7.22 7.38
N GLY A 7 12.21 7.52 7.78
CA GLY A 7 11.09 7.73 6.85
C GLY A 7 10.72 6.50 6.03
N ILE A 8 11.02 5.28 6.51
CA ILE A 8 10.72 4.01 5.84
C ILE A 8 9.61 3.21 6.53
N GLY A 9 9.54 3.23 7.86
CA GLY A 9 8.52 2.48 8.62
C GLY A 9 7.15 3.15 8.59
N ARG A 10 7.00 4.28 9.29
CA ARG A 10 5.71 5.00 9.38
C ARG A 10 5.27 5.58 8.04
N THR A 11 6.20 6.14 7.26
CA THR A 11 5.92 6.65 5.92
C THR A 11 5.44 5.54 4.99
N GLY A 12 6.10 4.37 5.00
CA GLY A 12 5.64 3.23 4.20
C GLY A 12 4.27 2.74 4.61
N CYS A 13 3.97 2.70 5.91
CA CYS A 13 2.64 2.35 6.40
C CYS A 13 1.58 3.33 5.90
N PHE A 14 1.84 4.63 5.95
CA PHE A 14 0.91 5.67 5.49
C PHE A 14 0.69 5.60 3.97
N ILE A 15 1.76 5.40 3.19
CA ILE A 15 1.66 5.26 1.73
C ILE A 15 0.85 4.01 1.38
N ALA A 16 1.14 2.86 2.00
CA ALA A 16 0.42 1.61 1.77
C ALA A 16 -1.09 1.76 2.07
N ILE A 17 -1.44 2.30 3.25
CA ILE A 17 -2.84 2.52 3.63
C ILE A 17 -3.54 3.46 2.63
N SER A 18 -2.90 4.58 2.29
CA SER A 18 -3.48 5.56 1.35
C SER A 18 -3.70 4.97 -0.04
N SER A 19 -2.73 4.18 -0.53
CA SER A 19 -2.80 3.48 -1.81
C SER A 19 -3.94 2.46 -1.83
N LEU A 20 -4.00 1.60 -0.80
CA LEU A 20 -5.03 0.58 -0.66
C LEU A 20 -6.41 1.20 -0.50
N PHE A 21 -6.55 2.28 0.28
CA PHE A 21 -7.82 2.96 0.45
C PHE A 21 -8.31 3.60 -0.85
N ARG A 22 -7.42 4.16 -1.68
CA ARG A 22 -7.79 4.63 -3.02
C ARG A 22 -8.20 3.48 -3.92
N LYS A 23 -7.49 2.36 -3.88
CA LYS A 23 -7.81 1.15 -4.65
C LYS A 23 -9.20 0.58 -4.31
N TYR A 24 -9.59 0.66 -3.04
CA TYR A 24 -10.92 0.25 -2.58
C TYR A 24 -11.98 1.36 -2.61
N GLY A 25 -11.66 2.56 -3.09
CA GLY A 25 -12.61 3.68 -3.20
C GLY A 25 -12.92 4.41 -1.89
N PHE A 26 -12.24 4.11 -0.79
CA PHE A 26 -12.39 4.82 0.49
C PHE A 26 -11.81 6.24 0.47
N LEU A 27 -10.85 6.50 -0.41
CA LEU A 27 -10.26 7.82 -0.62
C LEU A 27 -10.48 8.27 -2.05
N HIS A 28 -10.82 9.55 -2.22
CA HIS A 28 -10.91 10.15 -3.54
C HIS A 28 -9.55 10.09 -4.26
N PRO A 29 -9.57 9.98 -5.60
CA PRO A 29 -8.35 10.11 -6.38
C PRO A 29 -7.67 11.47 -6.06
N PRO A 30 -6.34 11.54 -6.09
CA PRO A 30 -5.61 12.76 -5.76
C PRO A 30 -6.10 13.91 -6.66
N THR A 31 -6.60 14.97 -6.03
CA THR A 31 -7.11 16.20 -6.69
C THR A 31 -6.04 16.94 -7.49
N SER A 32 -4.78 16.61 -7.27
CA SER A 32 -3.59 17.19 -7.91
C SER A 32 -2.77 16.15 -8.68
N SER A 33 -3.44 15.24 -9.39
CA SER A 33 -2.75 14.54 -10.48
C SER A 33 -2.56 15.52 -11.65
N SER A 34 -1.48 16.32 -11.63
CA SER A 34 -0.97 16.94 -12.87
C SER A 34 -0.50 15.89 -13.90
N TYR A 35 -0.53 14.61 -13.52
CA TYR A 35 -0.44 13.46 -14.39
C TYR A 35 -1.85 13.08 -14.84
N GLY A 36 -2.23 13.43 -16.07
CA GLY A 36 -3.48 12.99 -16.66
C GLY A 36 -3.64 11.45 -16.66
N PRO A 37 -4.81 10.92 -17.02
CA PRO A 37 -5.19 9.51 -16.90
C PRO A 37 -4.37 8.50 -17.76
N SER A 38 -3.16 8.84 -18.21
CA SER A 38 -2.44 8.09 -19.24
C SER A 38 -0.92 8.14 -19.17
N LYS A 39 -0.29 8.69 -18.13
CA LYS A 39 1.16 8.50 -18.00
C LYS A 39 1.41 7.12 -17.41
N GLU A 40 1.59 6.13 -18.29
CA GLU A 40 2.09 4.80 -17.94
C GLU A 40 3.27 4.97 -17.00
N ILE A 41 3.08 4.55 -15.75
CA ILE A 41 4.15 4.52 -14.76
C ILE A 41 5.16 3.52 -15.32
N PRO A 42 6.44 3.90 -15.50
CA PRO A 42 7.44 2.97 -15.97
C PRO A 42 7.38 1.70 -15.11
N PRO A 43 7.34 0.50 -15.70
CA PRO A 43 7.28 -0.73 -14.93
C PRO A 43 8.50 -0.78 -14.01
N LEU A 44 8.27 -1.19 -12.75
CA LEU A 44 9.36 -1.40 -11.82
C LEU A 44 10.34 -2.42 -12.43
N PRO A 45 11.65 -2.27 -12.17
CA PRO A 45 12.61 -3.30 -12.54
C PRO A 45 12.19 -4.64 -11.92
N PRO A 46 12.52 -5.77 -12.57
CA PRO A 46 12.18 -7.08 -12.03
C PRO A 46 12.80 -7.25 -10.64
N SER A 47 12.01 -7.76 -9.69
CA SER A 47 12.46 -7.94 -8.31
C SER A 47 13.72 -8.82 -8.27
N PRO A 48 14.80 -8.39 -7.59
CA PRO A 48 15.99 -9.21 -7.42
C PRO A 48 15.76 -10.45 -6.56
N LEU A 49 14.67 -10.48 -5.77
CA LEU A 49 14.27 -11.62 -4.95
C LEU A 49 13.29 -12.56 -5.65
N GLY A 50 12.85 -12.22 -6.86
CA GLY A 50 11.84 -12.95 -7.60
C GLY A 50 10.41 -12.58 -7.18
N PRO A 51 9.40 -13.22 -7.78
CA PRO A 51 8.00 -12.92 -7.49
C PRO A 51 7.63 -13.34 -6.06
N LEU A 52 6.64 -12.65 -5.50
CA LEU A 52 6.01 -13.02 -4.25
C LEU A 52 5.43 -14.45 -4.34
N PRO A 53 5.52 -15.28 -3.28
CA PRO A 53 4.96 -16.64 -3.30
C PRO A 53 3.47 -16.66 -3.69
N GLU A 54 3.03 -17.76 -4.32
CA GLU A 54 1.65 -17.90 -4.85
C GLU A 54 0.55 -17.69 -3.78
N GLU A 55 0.88 -18.00 -2.53
CA GLU A 55 -0.01 -17.82 -1.38
C GLU A 55 -0.39 -16.34 -1.16
N PHE A 56 0.49 -15.41 -1.54
CA PHE A 56 0.30 -13.98 -1.35
C PHE A 56 -0.14 -13.25 -2.63
N THR A 57 -0.34 -13.94 -3.75
CA THR A 57 -0.74 -13.30 -5.02
C THR A 57 -2.14 -12.69 -4.97
N LYS A 58 -2.97 -13.08 -3.99
CA LYS A 58 -4.29 -12.48 -3.72
C LYS A 58 -4.26 -11.46 -2.58
N ASP A 59 -3.15 -11.38 -1.87
CA ASP A 59 -2.96 -10.48 -0.75
C ASP A 59 -2.50 -9.11 -1.26
N LEU A 60 -3.46 -8.19 -1.36
CA LEU A 60 -3.19 -6.83 -1.81
C LEU A 60 -2.30 -6.04 -0.83
N VAL A 61 -2.31 -6.39 0.46
CA VAL A 61 -1.43 -5.74 1.45
C VAL A 61 0.00 -6.22 1.22
N ALA A 62 0.22 -7.52 1.07
CA ALA A 62 1.55 -8.06 0.80
C ALA A 62 2.13 -7.52 -0.52
N GLN A 63 1.32 -7.45 -1.58
CA GLN A 63 1.72 -6.87 -2.88
C GLN A 63 2.12 -5.39 -2.76
N GLU A 64 1.36 -4.60 -2.00
CA GLU A 64 1.66 -3.19 -1.81
C GLU A 64 2.96 -2.99 -1.02
N VAL A 65 3.14 -3.74 0.07
CA VAL A 65 4.36 -3.67 0.89
C VAL A 65 5.59 -4.13 0.10
N ASP A 66 5.46 -5.19 -0.69
CA ASP A 66 6.50 -5.68 -1.58
C ASP A 66 6.88 -4.61 -2.62
N SER A 67 5.90 -4.05 -3.32
CA SER A 67 6.09 -2.96 -4.29
C SER A 67 6.79 -1.74 -3.67
N LEU A 68 6.48 -1.40 -2.41
CA LEU A 68 7.15 -0.31 -1.69
C LEU A 68 8.60 -0.65 -1.34
N ARG A 69 8.89 -1.91 -1.02
CA ARG A 69 10.24 -2.39 -0.68
C ARG A 69 11.14 -2.46 -1.92
N GLU A 70 10.57 -2.77 -3.09
CA GLU A 70 11.25 -2.70 -4.38
C GLU A 70 11.66 -1.26 -4.75
N GLN A 71 10.80 -0.28 -4.46
CA GLN A 71 11.13 1.14 -4.68
C GLN A 71 12.13 1.68 -3.65
N ARG A 72 11.99 1.27 -2.38
CA ARG A 72 12.88 1.68 -1.30
C ARG A 72 13.03 0.55 -0.27
N PRO A 73 14.20 -0.09 -0.17
CA PRO A 73 14.42 -1.16 0.79
C PRO A 73 14.12 -0.73 2.24
N GLY A 74 13.46 -1.63 2.98
CA GLY A 74 13.12 -1.41 4.39
C GLY A 74 11.81 -0.64 4.65
N MET A 75 11.01 -0.38 3.62
CA MET A 75 9.64 0.14 3.79
C MET A 75 8.78 -0.84 4.61
N VAL A 76 7.97 -0.29 5.52
CA VAL A 76 7.14 -1.07 6.46
C VAL A 76 8.02 -2.06 7.24
N GLN A 77 8.99 -1.51 7.97
CA GLN A 77 10.11 -2.25 8.56
C GLN A 77 9.70 -3.26 9.64
N ARG A 78 8.65 -3.00 10.41
CA ARG A 78 8.26 -3.83 11.56
C ARG A 78 7.01 -4.67 11.25
N PRO A 79 6.93 -5.92 11.72
CA PRO A 79 5.72 -6.75 11.56
C PRO A 79 4.46 -6.09 12.10
N SER A 80 4.55 -5.37 13.24
CA SER A 80 3.42 -4.64 13.80
C SER A 80 2.89 -3.53 12.89
N GLN A 81 3.72 -2.96 12.01
CA GLN A 81 3.26 -1.98 11.02
C GLN A 81 2.44 -2.63 9.92
N VAL A 82 2.79 -3.86 9.54
CA VAL A 82 1.99 -4.67 8.61
C VAL A 82 0.63 -4.97 9.24
N THR A 83 0.60 -5.38 10.51
CA THR A 83 -0.64 -5.60 11.27
C THR A 83 -1.56 -4.37 11.24
N ILE A 84 -1.00 -3.17 11.47
CA ILE A 84 -1.78 -1.92 11.43
C ILE A 84 -2.43 -1.69 10.05
N ILE A 85 -1.75 -2.03 8.95
CA ILE A 85 -2.34 -1.88 7.59
C ILE A 85 -3.58 -2.76 7.45
N TYR A 86 -3.51 -4.02 7.92
CA TYR A 86 -4.66 -4.92 7.95
C TYR A 86 -5.80 -4.41 8.84
N GLU A 87 -5.48 -3.98 10.06
CA GLU A 87 -6.46 -3.46 11.01
C GLU A 87 -7.20 -2.24 10.44
N MET A 88 -6.48 -1.33 9.78
CA MET A 88 -7.08 -0.16 9.15
C MET A 88 -7.99 -0.52 7.98
N LEU A 89 -7.62 -1.50 7.16
CA LEU A 89 -8.49 -2.00 6.09
C LEU A 89 -9.74 -2.66 6.64
N MET A 90 -9.60 -3.55 7.64
CA MET A 90 -10.74 -4.20 8.28
C MET A 90 -11.69 -3.17 8.90
N ALA A 91 -11.13 -2.15 9.58
CA ALA A 91 -11.92 -1.06 10.15
C ALA A 91 -12.66 -0.26 9.07
N ALA A 92 -12.02 0.05 7.95
CA ALA A 92 -12.67 0.76 6.83
C ALA A 92 -13.84 -0.03 6.26
N PHE A 93 -13.69 -1.34 6.05
CA PHE A 93 -14.77 -2.22 5.60
C PHE A 93 -15.87 -2.43 6.64
N ALA A 94 -15.56 -2.32 7.93
CA ALA A 94 -16.57 -2.39 8.99
C ALA A 94 -17.39 -1.09 9.08
N ILE A 95 -16.78 0.06 8.75
CA ILE A 95 -17.44 1.37 8.78
C ILE A 95 -18.35 1.58 7.56
N VAL A 96 -17.94 1.10 6.38
CA VAL A 96 -18.74 1.21 5.15
C VAL A 96 -19.56 -0.09 4.95
N PRO A 97 -20.89 -0.06 5.13
CA PRO A 97 -21.71 -1.24 4.91
C PRO A 97 -21.61 -1.70 3.44
N PRO A 98 -21.75 -3.01 3.16
CA PRO A 98 -21.45 -3.62 1.84
C PRO A 98 -22.31 -3.12 0.67
N ASN A 99 -23.30 -2.26 0.92
CA ASN A 99 -24.19 -1.68 -0.10
C ASN A 99 -23.67 -0.39 -0.74
N ASP A 100 -22.63 0.25 -0.19
CA ASP A 100 -22.01 1.47 -0.73
C ASP A 100 -20.64 1.16 -1.36
N LYS A 101 -20.54 0.05 -2.10
CA LYS A 101 -19.38 -0.16 -2.98
C LYS A 101 -19.55 0.69 -4.23
N PRO A 102 -18.64 1.62 -4.55
CA PRO A 102 -18.67 2.28 -5.85
C PRO A 102 -18.47 1.22 -6.94
N SER A 103 -19.40 1.22 -7.91
CA SER A 103 -19.48 0.31 -9.06
C SER A 103 -18.23 0.29 -9.93
#